data_AF-A0A0A0CWT7-F1
#
_entry.id   AF-A0A0A0CWT7-F1
#
_cell.length_a   1.000
_cell.length_b   1.000
_cell.length_c   1.000
_cell.angle_alpha   90.00
_cell.angle_beta   90.00
_cell.angle_gamma   90.00
#
_symmetry.space_group_name_H-M   'P 1'
#
loop_
_entity.id
_entity.type
_entity.pdbx_description
1 polymer ?
#
loop_
_entity_poly.entity_id
_entity_poly.type
_entity_poly.pdbx_seq_one_letter_code
_entity_poly.pdbx_strand_id
1 'polypeptide(L)'
;LAEFEPLRAALAAGGDLSDQDSFIARILLIHAWRRIVLRDPVLPADLLPPDWPGTAARALCADLYHRLLPVSERWLDAHGQAESGPLPPPGPELLQRFR
;
A
#
# COMPACT_ATOMS: atom_id res chain seq x y z
N LEU A 1 -9.64 -5.32 3.38
CA LEU A 1 -9.17 -3.93 3.49
C LEU A 1 -9.73 -3.19 4.70
N ALA A 2 -10.99 -3.37 5.10
CA ALA A 2 -11.53 -2.77 6.33
C ALA A 2 -10.68 -3.05 7.59
N GLU A 3 -9.95 -4.17 7.62
CA GLU A 3 -9.00 -4.50 8.69
C GLU A 3 -7.85 -3.49 8.86
N PHE A 4 -7.57 -2.66 7.84
CA PHE A 4 -6.54 -1.61 7.88
C PHE A 4 -7.07 -0.26 8.38
N GLU A 5 -8.37 -0.13 8.61
CA GLU A 5 -8.99 1.12 9.05
C GLU A 5 -8.44 1.61 10.40
N PRO A 6 -8.19 0.75 11.42
CA PRO A 6 -7.56 1.18 12.66
C PRO A 6 -6.14 1.71 12.44
N LEU A 7 -5.36 1.11 11.53
CA LEU A 7 -4.03 1.58 11.18
C LEU A 7 -4.11 2.96 10.51
N ARG A 8 -5.04 3.15 9.57
CA ARG A 8 -5.26 4.45 8.92
C ARG A 8 -5.60 5.52 9.94
N ALA A 9 -6.50 5.21 10.87
CA ALA A 9 -6.89 6.12 11.94
C ALA A 9 -5.70 6.47 12.86
N ALA A 10 -4.91 5.49 13.28
CA ALA A 10 -3.73 5.71 14.11
C ALA A 10 -2.70 6.62 13.42
N LEU A 11 -2.36 6.34 12.15
CA LEU A 11 -1.44 7.16 11.37
C LEU A 11 -1.99 8.57 11.08
N ALA A 12 -3.31 8.70 10.90
CA ALA A 12 -3.95 10.01 10.71
C ALA A 12 -3.93 10.85 12.01
N ALA A 13 -3.95 10.21 13.17
CA ALA A 13 -3.84 10.85 14.48
C ALA A 13 -2.38 11.21 14.87
N GLY A 14 -1.40 11.00 13.98
CA GLY A 14 0.01 11.25 14.25
C GLY A 14 0.72 10.11 14.98
N GLY A 15 0.13 8.90 15.01
CA GLY A 15 0.84 7.71 15.43
C GLY A 15 1.95 7.36 14.43
N ASP A 16 3.11 6.96 14.95
CA ASP A 16 4.24 6.52 14.16
C ASP A 16 4.43 5.01 14.27
N LEU A 17 4.98 4.42 13.21
CA LEU A 17 5.44 3.03 13.19
C LEU A 17 6.95 3.00 13.09
N SER A 18 7.55 1.93 13.58
CA SER A 18 8.96 1.65 13.29
C SER A 18 9.18 1.46 11.78
N ASP A 19 10.42 1.62 11.33
CA ASP A 19 10.82 1.36 9.94
C ASP A 19 10.40 -0.08 9.53
N GLN A 20 10.62 -1.06 10.42
CA GLN A 20 10.26 -2.46 10.19
C GLN A 20 8.74 -2.67 10.13
N ASP A 21 7.98 -2.10 11.07
CA ASP A 21 6.52 -2.27 11.08
C ASP A 21 5.87 -1.59 9.88
N SER A 22 6.41 -0.46 9.43
CA SER A 22 5.93 0.20 8.20
C SER A 22 6.19 -0.66 6.96
N PHE A 23 7.35 -1.33 6.91
CA PHE A 23 7.67 -2.29 5.87
C PHE A 23 6.70 -3.48 5.85
N ILE A 24 6.47 -4.11 7.01
CA ILE A 24 5.53 -5.23 7.16
C ILE A 24 4.11 -4.78 6.80
N ALA A 25 3.64 -3.65 7.33
CA ALA A 25 2.31 -3.11 7.06
C ALA A 25 2.11 -2.86 5.56
N ARG A 26 3.10 -2.29 4.87
CA ARG A 26 3.03 -2.05 3.41
C ARG A 26 2.94 -3.37 2.64
N ILE A 27 3.70 -4.40 3.02
CA ILE A 27 3.60 -5.73 2.41
C ILE A 27 2.20 -6.30 2.56
N LEU A 28 1.66 -6.29 3.79
CA LEU A 28 0.34 -6.84 4.10
C LEU A 28 -0.77 -6.09 3.34
N LEU A 29 -0.70 -4.76 3.30
CA LEU A 29 -1.62 -3.90 2.56
C LEU A 29 -1.65 -4.26 1.07
N ILE A 30 -0.48 -4.35 0.43
CA ILE A 30 -0.39 -4.66 -1.00
C ILE A 30 -0.84 -6.09 -1.29
N HIS A 31 -0.58 -7.06 -0.41
CA HIS A 31 -1.10 -8.42 -0.55
C HIS A 31 -2.63 -8.46 -0.44
N ALA A 32 -3.21 -7.74 0.52
CA ALA A 32 -4.66 -7.63 0.67
C ALA A 32 -5.30 -6.98 -0.56
N TRP A 33 -4.71 -5.91 -1.07
CA TRP A 33 -5.17 -5.23 -2.29
C TRP A 33 -5.10 -6.14 -3.52
N ARG A 34 -3.97 -6.85 -3.73
CA ARG A 34 -3.79 -7.79 -4.86
C ARG A 34 -4.87 -8.85 -4.92
N ARG A 35 -5.31 -9.38 -3.77
CA ARG A 35 -6.40 -10.39 -3.72
C ARG A 35 -7.74 -9.87 -4.23
N ILE A 36 -7.95 -8.55 -4.19
CA ILE A 36 -9.15 -7.88 -4.71
C ILE A 36 -8.96 -7.65 -6.22
N VAL A 37 -7.93 -6.89 -6.62
CA VAL A 37 -7.79 -6.46 -8.02
C VAL A 37 -7.52 -7.60 -9.00
N LEU A 38 -6.90 -8.69 -8.55
CA LEU A 38 -6.69 -9.87 -9.40
C LEU A 38 -8.00 -10.64 -9.68
N ARG A 39 -9.08 -10.32 -8.97
CA ARG A 39 -10.42 -10.91 -9.16
C ARG A 39 -11.44 -9.89 -9.66
N ASP A 40 -11.06 -8.63 -9.78
CA ASP A 40 -11.94 -7.56 -10.23
C ASP A 40 -12.13 -7.67 -11.76
N PRO A 41 -13.36 -7.80 -12.26
CA PRO A 41 -13.64 -7.86 -13.70
C PRO A 41 -13.43 -6.53 -14.43
N VAL A 42 -13.11 -5.43 -13.73
CA VAL A 42 -12.87 -4.08 -14.28
C VAL A 42 -14.06 -3.61 -15.12
N LEU A 43 -15.25 -3.66 -14.52
CA LEU A 43 -16.47 -3.20 -15.19
C LEU A 43 -16.42 -1.68 -15.41
N PRO A 44 -16.97 -1.18 -16.54
CA PRO A 44 -17.25 0.24 -16.73
C PRO A 44 -18.05 0.83 -15.57
N ALA A 45 -17.79 2.09 -15.23
CA ALA A 45 -18.41 2.77 -14.09
C ALA A 45 -19.95 2.76 -14.15
N ASP A 46 -20.54 2.89 -15.35
CA ASP A 46 -21.98 2.89 -15.57
C ASP A 46 -22.66 1.54 -15.26
N LEU A 47 -21.88 0.47 -15.12
CA LEU A 47 -22.36 -0.87 -14.77
C LEU A 47 -22.18 -1.20 -13.28
N LEU A 48 -21.56 -0.32 -12.51
CA LEU A 48 -21.32 -0.53 -11.09
C LEU A 48 -22.55 -0.10 -10.26
N PRO A 49 -22.85 -0.80 -9.15
CA PRO A 49 -23.81 -0.32 -8.17
C PRO A 49 -23.41 1.06 -7.61
N PRO A 50 -24.37 1.92 -7.23
CA PRO A 50 -24.08 3.24 -6.65
C PRO A 50 -23.19 3.21 -5.40
N ASP A 51 -23.26 2.13 -4.63
CA ASP A 51 -22.53 1.89 -3.39
C ASP A 51 -21.33 0.95 -3.58
N TRP A 52 -20.81 0.83 -4.80
CA TRP A 52 -19.69 -0.05 -5.10
C TRP A 52 -18.46 0.25 -4.22
N PRO A 53 -17.97 -0.71 -3.43
CA PRO A 53 -16.92 -0.47 -2.44
C PRO A 53 -15.54 -0.26 -3.05
N GLY A 54 -15.35 -0.55 -4.35
CA GLY A 54 -14.05 -0.53 -5.02
C GLY A 54 -13.35 0.83 -4.95
N THR A 55 -14.10 1.93 -5.10
CA THR A 55 -13.55 3.29 -5.02
C THR A 55 -13.00 3.61 -3.62
N ALA A 56 -13.79 3.32 -2.59
CA ALA A 56 -13.37 3.50 -1.20
C ALA A 56 -12.18 2.60 -0.85
N ALA A 57 -12.20 1.35 -1.32
CA ALA A 57 -11.11 0.40 -1.14
C ALA A 57 -9.80 0.88 -1.80
N ARG A 58 -9.85 1.40 -3.03
CA ARG A 58 -8.69 2.00 -3.72
C ARG A 58 -8.16 3.20 -2.95
N ALA A 59 -9.04 4.09 -2.49
CA ALA A 59 -8.67 5.29 -1.74
C ALA A 59 -7.97 4.95 -0.41
N LEU A 60 -8.52 4.00 0.35
CA LEU A 60 -7.92 3.47 1.58
C LEU A 60 -6.52 2.88 1.32
N CYS A 61 -6.39 2.07 0.27
CA CYS A 61 -5.10 1.48 -0.09
C CYS A 61 -4.08 2.55 -0.52
N ALA A 62 -4.50 3.55 -1.28
CA ALA A 62 -3.64 4.64 -1.74
C ALA A 62 -3.11 5.48 -0.56
N ASP A 63 -4.00 5.90 0.35
CA ASP A 63 -3.65 6.70 1.53
C ASP A 63 -2.59 6.00 2.38
N LEU A 64 -2.86 4.75 2.77
CA LEU A 64 -1.92 3.96 3.55
C LEU A 64 -0.62 3.68 2.80
N TYR A 65 -0.69 3.37 1.50
CA TYR A 65 0.50 3.14 0.70
C TYR A 65 1.44 4.36 0.73
N HIS A 66 0.90 5.56 0.50
CA HIS A 66 1.69 6.78 0.50
C HIS A 66 2.26 7.14 1.87
N ARG A 67 1.51 6.91 2.96
CA ARG A 67 2.01 7.13 4.34
C ARG A 67 3.14 6.18 4.70
N LEU A 68 2.98 4.90 4.37
CA LEU A 68 3.94 3.86 4.73
C LEU A 68 5.19 3.89 3.86
N LEU A 69 5.10 4.36 2.61
CA LEU A 69 6.17 4.25 1.61
C LEU A 69 7.52 4.79 2.12
N PRO A 70 7.66 6.06 2.57
CA PRO A 70 8.98 6.59 2.92
C PRO A 70 9.65 5.82 4.07
N VAL A 71 8.87 5.47 5.10
CA VAL A 71 9.36 4.78 6.29
C VAL A 71 9.70 3.31 5.99
N SER A 72 8.90 2.66 5.15
CA SER A 72 9.17 1.30 4.69
C SER A 72 10.41 1.17 3.80
N GLU A 73 10.70 2.18 2.98
CA GLU A 73 11.87 2.16 2.10
C GLU A 73 13.15 2.33 2.91
N ARG A 74 13.16 3.13 3.99
CA ARG A 74 14.32 3.21 4.90
C ARG A 74 14.71 1.85 5.48
N TRP A 75 13.72 1.02 5.82
CA TRP A 75 14.00 -0.34 6.29
C TRP A 75 14.65 -1.18 5.20
N LEU A 76 14.14 -1.09 3.96
CA LEU A 76 14.72 -1.79 2.80
C LEU A 76 16.12 -1.29 2.45
N ASP A 77 16.38 0.00 2.51
CA ASP A 77 17.70 0.58 2.27
C ASP A 77 18.73 0.05 3.27
N ALA A 78 18.32 -0.13 4.54
CA ALA A 78 19.19 -0.61 5.60
C ALA A 78 19.39 -2.13 5.62
N HIS A 79 18.39 -2.93 5.21
CA HIS A 79 18.39 -4.39 5.40
C HIS A 79 18.29 -5.20 4.11
N GLY A 80 17.86 -4.58 3.01
CA GLY A 80 17.62 -5.23 1.73
C GLY A 80 18.92 -5.58 1.02
N GLN A 81 19.04 -6.84 0.61
CA GLN A 81 20.19 -7.34 -0.15
C GLN A 81 19.73 -8.15 -1.36
N ALA A 82 20.40 -7.92 -2.48
CA ALA A 82 20.40 -8.80 -3.64
C ALA A 82 21.58 -9.79 -3.54
N GLU A 83 21.58 -10.81 -4.40
CA GLU A 83 22.68 -11.78 -4.49
C GLU A 83 24.04 -11.11 -4.73
N SER A 84 24.06 -9.99 -5.47
CA SER A 84 25.27 -9.25 -5.83
C SER A 84 25.61 -8.07 -4.90
N GLY A 85 24.91 -7.90 -3.77
CA GLY A 85 25.14 -6.79 -2.83
C GLY A 85 23.87 -6.01 -2.48
N PRO A 86 23.95 -4.70 -2.19
CA PRO A 86 22.77 -3.88 -1.85
C PRO A 86 21.70 -3.89 -2.94
N LEU A 87 20.45 -3.67 -2.57
CA LEU A 87 19.37 -3.51 -3.54
C LEU A 87 19.62 -2.30 -4.46
N PRO A 88 19.28 -2.39 -5.75
CA PRO A 88 19.27 -1.22 -6.62
C PRO A 88 18.18 -0.22 -6.18
N PRO A 89 18.32 1.07 -6.54
CA PRO A 89 17.28 2.05 -6.27
C PRO A 89 15.95 1.65 -6.94
N PRO A 90 14.80 2.03 -6.37
CA PRO A 90 13.51 1.71 -6.96
C PRO A 90 13.29 2.44 -8.28
N GLY A 91 12.62 1.77 -9.22
CA GLY A 91 12.18 2.38 -10.47
C GLY A 91 11.11 3.46 -10.28
N PRO A 92 10.89 4.33 -11.28
CA PRO A 92 9.93 5.44 -11.20
C PRO A 92 8.47 4.96 -11.02
N GLU A 93 8.18 3.69 -11.30
CA GLU A 93 6.86 3.09 -11.14
C GLU A 93 6.44 3.03 -9.67
N LEU A 94 7.39 2.94 -8.73
CA LEU A 94 7.11 2.94 -7.29
C LEU A 94 6.32 4.19 -6.90
N LEU A 95 6.76 5.36 -7.36
CA LEU A 95 6.13 6.65 -7.06
C LEU A 95 4.84 6.90 -7.84
N GLN A 96 4.57 6.11 -8.88
CA GLN A 96 3.37 6.21 -9.73
C GLN A 96 2.22 5.35 -9.24
N ARG A 97 2.46 4.41 -8.31
CA ARG A 97 1.38 3.58 -7.76
C ARG A 97 0.30 4.44 -7.10
N PHE A 98 -0.95 4.13 -7.42
CA PHE A 98 -2.16 4.78 -6.92
C PHE A 98 -2.34 6.26 -7.27
N ARG A 99 -1.53 6.81 -8.19
CA ARG A 99 -1.82 8.10 -8.84
C ARG A 99 -3.13 8.06 -9.63
#